data_AF-A0A7S4V6E9-F1
#
_entry.id   AF-A0A7S4V6E9-F1
#
_cell.length_a   1.000
_cell.length_b   1.000
_cell.length_c   1.000
_cell.angle_alpha   90.00
_cell.angle_beta   90.00
_cell.angle_gamma   90.00
#
_symmetry.space_group_name_H-M   'P 1'
#
loop_
_entity.id
_entity.type
_entity.pdbx_description
1 polymer ?
#
loop_
_entity_poly.entity_id
_entity_poly.type
_entity_poly.pdbx_seq_one_letter_code
_entity_poly.pdbx_strand_id
1 'polypeptide(L)'
;MVVLSRVLYGDLMVKSFDLLHHDHHPDHFDEKEDDKDHNDDNQSNSKSSWLGYILSLFYSSSKQHPKSTSQKPNGTKKASSQKIKHLTAPGISILYPQKGNAHEFTAGPNGAAVLDVLLPPYNYEHERNCTFYRVVKDDQQHGNDANAKNEKGEKQQKCWLLPVVQPKDFHCLSGKYGGLGDANDD
;
A
#
# COMPACT_ATOMS: atom_id res chain seq x y z
N MET A 1 -3.28 -10.07 0.97
CA MET A 1 -4.61 -10.53 0.50
C MET A 1 -4.46 -11.06 -0.91
N VAL A 2 -5.38 -11.92 -1.36
CA VAL A 2 -5.60 -12.24 -2.77
C VAL A 2 -6.85 -11.50 -3.20
N VAL A 3 -6.82 -10.84 -4.37
CA VAL A 3 -8.00 -10.17 -4.94
C VAL A 3 -8.18 -10.65 -6.36
N LEU A 4 -9.39 -11.13 -6.67
CA LEU A 4 -9.84 -11.43 -8.02
C LEU A 4 -10.74 -10.29 -8.48
N SER A 5 -10.36 -9.64 -9.57
CA SER A 5 -11.09 -8.52 -10.17
C SER A 5 -11.63 -8.91 -11.54
N ARG A 6 -12.88 -8.57 -11.82
CA ARG A 6 -13.48 -8.70 -13.15
C ARG A 6 -14.06 -7.36 -13.59
N VAL A 7 -13.66 -6.90 -14.78
CA VAL A 7 -14.26 -5.73 -15.43
C VAL A 7 -15.61 -6.15 -16.01
N LEU A 8 -16.69 -5.57 -15.49
CA LEU A 8 -18.07 -5.82 -15.93
C LEU A 8 -18.48 -4.88 -17.07
N TYR A 9 -17.94 -3.68 -17.09
CA TYR A 9 -18.20 -2.65 -18.10
C TYR A 9 -17.00 -1.71 -18.25
N GLY A 10 -16.80 -1.18 -19.47
CA GLY A 10 -15.80 -0.16 -19.76
C GLY A 10 -14.36 -0.67 -19.82
N ASP A 11 -13.43 0.28 -19.72
CA ASP A 11 -11.99 0.06 -19.77
C ASP A 11 -11.33 0.44 -18.45
N LEU A 12 -10.39 -0.40 -18.01
CA LEU A 12 -9.65 -0.23 -16.78
C LEU A 12 -8.16 -0.39 -17.04
N MET A 13 -7.40 0.67 -16.81
CA MET A 13 -5.95 0.63 -16.77
C MET A 13 -5.51 0.32 -15.34
N VAL A 14 -4.65 -0.68 -15.19
CA VAL A 14 -4.11 -1.11 -13.89
C VAL A 14 -2.61 -0.91 -13.87
N LYS A 15 -2.15 -0.03 -12.98
CA LYS A 15 -0.73 0.16 -12.68
C LYS A 15 -0.43 -0.49 -11.34
N SER A 16 0.51 -1.42 -11.29
CA SER A 16 0.81 -2.17 -10.06
C SER A 16 2.29 -2.13 -9.69
N PHE A 17 2.55 -2.38 -8.41
CA PHE A 17 3.87 -2.37 -7.81
C PHE A 17 4.04 -3.57 -6.88
N ASP A 18 5.22 -4.18 -6.93
CA ASP A 18 5.62 -5.26 -6.03
C ASP A 18 6.63 -4.72 -5.04
N LEU A 19 6.30 -4.80 -3.75
CA LEU A 19 7.22 -4.37 -2.69
C LEU A 19 8.45 -5.27 -2.70
N LEU A 20 9.62 -4.65 -2.68
CA LEU A 20 10.88 -5.36 -2.52
C LEU A 20 11.11 -5.51 -1.01
N HIS A 21 11.14 -6.74 -0.52
CA HIS A 21 11.51 -7.01 0.86
C HIS A 21 12.94 -6.53 1.11
N HIS A 22 13.20 -5.94 2.28
CA HIS A 22 14.59 -5.80 2.74
C HIS A 22 15.11 -7.22 2.94
N ASP A 23 16.28 -7.53 2.38
CA ASP A 23 17.02 -8.71 2.79
C ASP A 23 17.23 -8.57 4.30
N HIS A 24 16.56 -9.41 5.08
CA HIS A 24 16.90 -9.57 6.48
C HIS A 24 18.28 -10.22 6.49
N HIS A 25 19.30 -9.41 6.77
CA HIS A 25 20.52 -9.93 7.37
C HIS A 25 20.08 -10.68 8.63
N PRO A 26 20.48 -11.95 8.84
CA PRO A 26 20.11 -12.65 10.06
C PRO A 26 20.74 -11.90 11.23
N ASP A 27 19.89 -11.31 12.07
CA ASP A 27 20.31 -10.72 13.32
C ASP A 27 20.85 -11.86 14.19
N HIS A 28 22.10 -11.71 14.60
CA HIS A 28 22.76 -12.57 15.57
C HIS A 28 21.96 -12.46 16.88
N PHE A 29 21.23 -13.51 17.23
CA PHE A 29 20.58 -13.64 18.53
C PHE A 29 21.69 -13.78 19.59
N ASP A 30 22.00 -12.70 20.30
CA ASP A 30 22.62 -12.80 21.63
C ASP A 30 21.48 -13.03 22.62
N GLU A 31 21.34 -14.27 23.09
CA GLU A 31 20.49 -14.60 24.23
C GLU A 31 21.05 -13.89 25.47
N LYS A 32 20.30 -12.90 25.98
CA LYS A 32 20.38 -12.53 27.38
C LYS A 32 19.10 -12.99 28.06
N GLU A 33 19.26 -14.03 28.86
CA GLU A 33 18.35 -14.38 29.94
C GLU A 33 18.26 -13.19 30.90
N ASP A 34 17.06 -12.75 31.22
CA ASP A 34 16.80 -12.07 32.47
C ASP A 34 15.44 -12.52 33.02
N ASP A 35 15.52 -12.91 34.27
CA ASP A 35 14.55 -13.61 35.09
C ASP A 35 13.75 -12.59 35.95
N LYS A 36 12.57 -13.00 36.41
CA LYS A 36 11.76 -12.46 37.54
C LYS A 36 10.61 -11.44 37.31
N ASP A 37 9.40 -12.00 37.45
CA ASP A 37 8.47 -11.92 38.61
C ASP A 37 7.45 -10.77 38.82
N HIS A 38 6.19 -11.23 38.95
CA HIS A 38 4.98 -10.79 39.66
C HIS A 38 4.32 -9.37 39.59
N ASN A 39 3.02 -9.44 39.23
CA ASN A 39 1.81 -8.91 39.90
C ASN A 39 1.02 -7.67 39.40
N ASP A 40 -0.27 -7.99 39.19
CA ASP A 40 -1.54 -7.29 39.47
C ASP A 40 -2.03 -6.00 38.78
N ASP A 41 -3.23 -6.20 38.21
CA ASP A 41 -4.45 -5.39 38.27
C ASP A 41 -4.71 -4.12 37.41
N ASN A 42 -5.96 -4.13 36.93
CA ASN A 42 -6.86 -3.04 36.56
C ASN A 42 -6.76 -2.38 35.17
N GLN A 43 -7.69 -2.83 34.32
CA GLN A 43 -8.78 -2.02 33.75
C GLN A 43 -8.46 -0.56 33.35
N SER A 44 -8.42 -0.28 32.06
CA SER A 44 -9.26 0.76 31.42
C SER A 44 -8.96 0.93 29.93
N ASN A 45 -10.01 1.30 29.22
CA ASN A 45 -10.06 1.78 27.84
C ASN A 45 -8.78 2.46 27.35
N SER A 46 -8.19 1.97 26.26
CA SER A 46 -7.28 2.76 25.45
C SER A 46 -7.68 2.71 23.98
N LYS A 47 -8.50 3.68 23.61
CA LYS A 47 -8.73 4.05 22.21
C LYS A 47 -7.43 4.66 21.66
N SER A 48 -7.17 4.41 20.38
CA SER A 48 -6.22 5.12 19.49
C SER A 48 -4.71 4.87 19.68
N SER A 49 -4.21 3.75 19.13
CA SER A 49 -2.77 3.53 18.89
C SER A 49 -2.29 4.04 17.50
N TRP A 50 -3.18 4.10 16.51
CA TRP A 50 -2.81 4.48 15.13
C TRP A 50 -2.64 5.99 14.90
N LEU A 51 -3.44 6.83 15.56
CA LEU A 51 -3.14 8.26 15.61
C LEU A 51 -1.76 8.48 16.23
N GLY A 52 -1.38 7.69 17.24
CA GLY A 52 -0.05 7.74 17.85
C GLY A 52 1.09 7.45 16.87
N TYR A 53 0.94 6.47 15.98
CA TYR A 53 1.98 6.13 14.99
C TYR A 53 2.07 7.16 13.85
N ILE A 54 0.94 7.75 13.44
CA ILE A 54 0.95 8.86 12.48
C ILE A 54 1.50 10.14 13.13
N LEU A 55 1.13 10.44 14.38
CA LEU A 55 1.65 11.60 15.12
C LEU A 55 3.13 11.46 15.49
N SER A 56 3.63 10.26 15.75
CA SER A 56 5.05 10.04 16.09
C SER A 56 5.99 10.36 14.92
N LEU A 57 5.50 10.30 13.68
CA LEU A 57 6.22 10.80 12.51
C LEU A 57 6.32 12.35 12.47
N PHE A 58 5.47 13.08 13.21
CA PHE A 58 5.40 14.54 13.21
C PHE A 58 6.00 15.22 14.45
N TYR A 59 6.13 14.52 15.59
CA TYR A 59 6.76 15.03 16.82
C TYR A 59 8.16 14.41 17.04
N SER A 60 9.12 14.74 16.19
CA SER A 60 10.54 14.54 16.51
C SER A 60 11.27 15.86 16.30
N SER A 61 11.18 16.73 17.31
CA SER A 61 11.96 17.98 17.36
C SER A 61 13.27 17.71 18.09
N SER A 62 14.33 17.47 17.33
CA SER A 62 15.69 17.66 17.82
C SER A 62 16.46 18.51 16.80
N LYS A 63 16.90 19.68 17.27
CA LYS A 63 17.68 20.65 16.51
C LYS A 63 19.06 20.07 16.20
N GLN A 64 19.33 19.69 14.94
CA GLN A 64 20.70 19.65 14.38
C GLN A 64 20.69 20.07 12.90
N HIS A 65 21.52 21.06 12.58
CA HIS A 65 21.75 21.63 11.24
C HIS A 65 23.04 21.04 10.62
N PRO A 66 23.29 21.18 9.30
CA PRO A 66 22.89 20.25 8.26
C PRO A 66 24.06 19.39 7.76
N LYS A 67 23.77 18.12 7.42
CA LYS A 67 24.54 17.37 6.42
C LYS A 67 23.55 16.93 5.34
N SER A 68 23.74 17.47 4.15
CA SER A 68 23.03 17.10 2.92
C SER A 68 23.26 15.60 2.63
N THR A 69 22.44 14.76 3.26
CA THR A 69 22.19 13.40 2.81
C THR A 69 20.74 13.42 2.32
N SER A 70 20.50 13.00 1.08
CA SER A 70 19.17 12.86 0.51
C SER A 70 18.46 11.70 1.21
N GLN A 71 18.06 11.91 2.47
CA GLN A 71 17.34 10.92 3.26
C GLN A 71 15.87 10.96 2.84
N LYS A 72 15.39 9.83 2.31
CA LYS A 72 13.99 9.67 1.94
C LYS A 72 13.12 9.72 3.19
N PRO A 73 11.87 10.20 3.11
CA PRO A 73 11.02 10.27 4.29
C PRO A 73 10.83 8.90 4.95
N ASN A 74 10.67 8.89 6.27
CA ASN A 74 10.49 7.67 7.06
C ASN A 74 9.29 6.84 6.57
N GLY A 75 9.43 5.51 6.59
CA GLY A 75 8.37 4.57 6.16
C GLY A 75 8.29 4.31 4.66
N THR A 76 9.12 4.96 3.84
CA THR A 76 9.17 4.71 2.39
C THR A 76 9.61 3.26 2.09
N LYS A 77 8.87 2.56 1.22
CA LYS A 77 9.15 1.18 0.82
C LYS A 77 9.72 1.12 -0.60
N LYS A 78 10.75 0.30 -0.83
CA LYS A 78 11.22 0.00 -2.19
C LYS A 78 10.19 -0.86 -2.91
N ALA A 79 9.97 -0.59 -4.19
CA ALA A 79 9.08 -1.37 -5.02
C ALA A 79 9.59 -1.48 -6.45
N SER A 80 9.08 -2.47 -7.19
CA SER A 80 9.25 -2.58 -8.63
C SER A 80 7.91 -2.29 -9.32
N SER A 81 7.91 -1.34 -10.25
CA SER A 81 6.74 -1.08 -11.10
C SER A 81 6.56 -2.22 -12.09
N GLN A 82 5.35 -2.74 -12.18
CA GLN A 82 4.97 -3.73 -13.18
C GLN A 82 4.52 -3.06 -14.47
N LYS A 83 4.46 -3.83 -15.56
CA LYS A 83 3.88 -3.38 -16.83
C LYS A 83 2.41 -3.02 -16.60
N ILE A 84 2.00 -1.87 -17.14
CA ILE A 84 0.60 -1.43 -17.11
C ILE A 84 -0.26 -2.47 -17.85
N LYS A 85 -1.34 -2.91 -17.21
CA LYS A 85 -2.33 -3.79 -17.80
C LYS A 85 -3.53 -2.95 -18.26
N HIS A 86 -3.98 -3.19 -19.48
CA HIS A 86 -5.21 -2.63 -20.00
C HIS A 86 -6.25 -3.75 -20.04
N LEU A 87 -7.36 -3.57 -19.31
CA LEU A 87 -8.44 -4.53 -19.21
C LEU A 87 -9.70 -3.88 -19.78
N THR A 88 -10.34 -4.54 -20.74
CA THR A 88 -11.68 -4.18 -21.22
C THR A 88 -12.64 -5.28 -20.80
N ALA A 89 -13.89 -4.97 -20.48
CA ALA A 89 -14.90 -5.98 -20.16
C ALA A 89 -14.96 -7.08 -21.26
N PRO A 90 -14.97 -8.38 -20.92
CA PRO A 90 -15.10 -8.98 -19.58
C PRO A 90 -13.75 -9.39 -18.92
N GLY A 91 -12.70 -8.58 -19.07
CA GLY A 91 -11.34 -8.86 -18.61
C GLY A 91 -11.22 -9.13 -17.11
N ILE A 92 -10.22 -9.94 -16.73
CA ILE A 92 -9.98 -10.40 -15.36
C ILE A 92 -8.54 -10.09 -14.96
N SER A 93 -8.33 -9.76 -13.68
CA SER A 93 -7.01 -9.74 -13.07
C SER A 93 -7.01 -10.39 -11.69
N ILE A 94 -5.85 -10.90 -11.30
CA ILE A 94 -5.60 -11.39 -9.95
C ILE A 94 -4.34 -10.73 -9.39
N LEU A 95 -4.39 -10.40 -8.10
CA LEU A 95 -3.22 -10.03 -7.32
C LEU A 95 -3.03 -11.02 -6.15
N TYR A 96 -1.79 -11.10 -5.69
CA TYR A 96 -1.36 -11.92 -4.57
C TYR A 96 -0.67 -11.04 -3.53
N PRO A 97 -0.46 -11.51 -2.28
CA PRO A 97 0.15 -10.70 -1.22
C PRO A 97 1.48 -10.01 -1.60
N GLN A 98 2.27 -10.65 -2.46
CA GLN A 98 3.58 -10.15 -2.92
C GLN A 98 3.60 -9.74 -4.41
N LYS A 99 2.48 -9.85 -5.14
CA LYS A 99 2.42 -9.59 -6.59
C LYS A 99 1.18 -8.77 -6.95
N GLY A 100 1.39 -7.56 -7.43
CA GLY A 100 0.37 -6.58 -7.79
C GLY A 100 -0.39 -5.98 -6.61
N ASN A 101 0.10 -6.19 -5.37
CA ASN A 101 -0.65 -5.90 -4.15
C ASN A 101 -0.76 -4.39 -3.84
N ALA A 102 0.15 -3.58 -4.37
CA ALA A 102 -0.02 -2.14 -4.45
C ALA A 102 -0.40 -1.79 -5.89
N HIS A 103 -1.55 -1.15 -6.10
CA HIS A 103 -2.00 -0.79 -7.44
C HIS A 103 -2.88 0.45 -7.46
N GLU A 104 -3.00 1.00 -8.66
CA GLU A 104 -3.86 2.12 -9.01
C GLU A 104 -4.71 1.70 -10.21
N PHE A 105 -6.00 2.01 -10.14
CA PHE A 105 -6.93 1.86 -11.24
C PHE A 105 -7.21 3.22 -11.86
N THR A 106 -7.19 3.27 -13.19
CA THR A 106 -7.64 4.43 -13.97
C THR A 106 -8.70 3.96 -14.95
N ALA A 107 -9.93 4.45 -14.77
CA ALA A 107 -11.00 4.15 -15.70
C ALA A 107 -10.79 4.88 -17.04
N GLY A 108 -11.27 4.29 -18.13
CA GLY A 108 -11.37 4.94 -19.42
C GLY A 108 -12.37 6.11 -19.42
N PRO A 109 -12.50 6.83 -20.55
CA PRO A 109 -13.35 8.02 -20.65
C PRO A 109 -14.84 7.75 -20.39
N ASN A 110 -15.30 6.51 -20.56
CA ASN A 110 -16.70 6.11 -20.33
C ASN A 110 -16.95 5.53 -18.93
N GLY A 111 -15.96 5.60 -18.02
CA GLY A 111 -16.00 4.93 -16.73
C GLY A 111 -15.77 3.42 -16.82
N ALA A 112 -15.80 2.75 -15.67
CA ALA A 112 -15.64 1.31 -15.55
C ALA A 112 -16.45 0.76 -14.38
N ALA A 113 -16.93 -0.48 -14.50
CA ALA A 113 -17.51 -1.24 -13.40
C ALA A 113 -16.64 -2.47 -13.12
N VAL A 114 -16.24 -2.66 -11.86
CA VAL A 114 -15.34 -3.73 -11.44
C VAL A 114 -15.98 -4.52 -10.31
N LEU A 115 -15.97 -5.83 -10.44
CA LEU A 115 -16.31 -6.76 -9.37
C LEU A 115 -15.02 -7.29 -8.74
N ASP A 116 -14.80 -6.98 -7.46
CA ASP A 116 -13.68 -7.49 -6.67
C ASP A 116 -14.14 -8.53 -5.65
N VAL A 117 -13.39 -9.63 -5.58
CA VAL A 117 -13.52 -10.65 -4.52
C VAL A 117 -12.24 -10.64 -3.69
N LEU A 118 -12.34 -10.21 -2.42
CA LEU A 118 -11.21 -10.05 -1.51
C LEU A 118 -11.07 -11.26 -0.58
N LEU A 119 -9.88 -11.86 -0.53
CA LEU A 119 -9.59 -13.07 0.23
C LEU A 119 -8.29 -12.94 1.05
N PRO A 120 -8.35 -12.74 2.38
CA PRO A 120 -9.51 -12.27 3.15
C PRO A 120 -9.81 -10.78 2.88
N PRO A 121 -10.97 -10.26 3.33
CA PRO A 121 -11.23 -8.82 3.31
C PRO A 121 -10.31 -8.06 4.28
N TYR A 122 -10.26 -6.75 4.09
CA TYR A 122 -9.69 -5.82 5.06
C TYR A 122 -10.32 -6.02 6.44
N ASN A 123 -9.53 -5.85 7.48
CA ASN A 123 -9.96 -5.95 8.87
C ASN A 123 -8.96 -5.19 9.74
N TYR A 124 -9.45 -4.17 10.44
CA TYR A 124 -8.62 -3.30 11.27
C TYR A 124 -8.07 -4.01 12.51
N GLU A 125 -8.87 -4.85 13.15
CA GLU A 125 -8.50 -5.61 14.36
C GLU A 125 -7.42 -6.66 14.09
N HIS A 126 -7.31 -7.10 12.83
CA HIS A 126 -6.29 -8.05 12.39
C HIS A 126 -5.23 -7.39 11.49
N GLU A 127 -5.04 -6.08 11.63
CA GLU A 127 -3.98 -5.30 10.96
C GLU A 127 -3.98 -5.39 9.41
N ARG A 128 -5.12 -5.73 8.81
CA ARG A 128 -5.34 -5.71 7.36
C ARG A 128 -5.98 -4.39 6.98
N ASN A 129 -5.23 -3.31 7.15
CA ASN A 129 -5.63 -1.95 6.82
C ASN A 129 -5.28 -1.60 5.37
N CYS A 130 -6.15 -0.84 4.69
CA CYS A 130 -5.80 -0.23 3.41
C CYS A 130 -4.84 0.94 3.65
N THR A 131 -3.70 0.95 2.96
CA THR A 131 -2.71 2.04 3.05
C THR A 131 -2.54 2.66 1.68
N PHE A 132 -2.66 3.98 1.59
CA PHE A 132 -2.40 4.72 0.36
C PHE A 132 -0.91 5.03 0.22
N TYR A 133 -0.42 5.04 -1.01
CA TYR A 133 0.97 5.33 -1.33
C TYR A 133 1.08 6.37 -2.43
N ARG A 134 2.13 7.19 -2.37
CA ARG A 134 2.58 8.03 -3.48
C ARG A 134 3.92 7.54 -4.00
N VAL A 135 4.07 7.51 -5.32
CA VAL A 135 5.37 7.21 -5.94
C VAL A 135 6.32 8.39 -5.76
N VAL A 136 7.49 8.12 -5.21
CA VAL A 136 8.59 9.07 -5.09
C VAL A 136 9.68 8.65 -6.07
N LYS A 137 10.05 9.54 -6.99
CA LYS A 137 11.18 9.33 -7.88
C LYS A 137 12.47 9.49 -7.08
N ASP A 138 13.46 8.67 -7.39
CA ASP A 138 14.79 8.89 -6.85
C ASP A 138 15.50 9.92 -7.73
N ASP A 139 15.84 11.08 -7.17
CA ASP A 139 16.63 12.10 -7.89
C ASP A 139 18.02 11.57 -8.29
N GLN A 140 18.43 10.42 -7.73
CA GLN A 140 19.71 9.76 -8.00
C GLN A 140 19.64 8.61 -9.02
N GLN A 141 18.55 8.43 -9.79
CA GLN A 141 18.53 7.45 -10.91
C GLN A 141 19.40 7.87 -12.12
N HIS A 142 20.57 8.46 -11.89
CA HIS A 142 21.58 8.72 -12.91
C HIS A 142 22.67 7.63 -13.01
N GLY A 143 22.58 6.54 -12.24
CA GLY A 143 23.58 5.46 -12.26
C GLY A 143 22.99 4.05 -12.22
N ASN A 144 23.29 3.26 -13.26
CA ASN A 144 23.34 1.79 -13.37
C ASN A 144 22.15 0.88 -13.01
N ASP A 145 21.11 1.31 -12.30
CA ASP A 145 20.03 0.39 -11.86
C ASP A 145 18.89 0.18 -12.90
N ALA A 146 18.97 0.85 -14.06
CA ALA A 146 17.96 0.79 -15.13
C ALA A 146 17.91 -0.53 -15.92
N ASN A 147 18.70 -1.54 -15.52
CA ASN A 147 18.81 -2.84 -16.18
C ASN A 147 18.38 -4.04 -15.33
N ALA A 148 17.81 -3.81 -14.14
CA ALA A 148 17.22 -4.89 -13.36
C ALA A 148 16.07 -5.54 -14.14
N LYS A 149 16.23 -6.81 -14.48
CA LYS A 149 15.23 -7.62 -15.18
C LYS A 149 14.48 -8.49 -14.18
N ASN A 150 13.17 -8.66 -14.37
CA ASN A 150 12.41 -9.66 -13.62
C ASN A 150 12.83 -11.09 -14.04
N GLU A 151 12.27 -12.11 -13.37
CA GLU A 151 12.45 -13.54 -13.71
C GLU A 151 12.14 -13.87 -15.19
N LYS A 152 11.42 -12.99 -15.88
CA LYS A 152 11.04 -13.10 -17.30
C LYS A 152 11.91 -12.25 -18.24
N GLY A 153 12.96 -11.61 -17.74
CA GLY A 153 13.89 -10.82 -18.55
C GLY A 153 13.42 -9.39 -18.88
N GLU A 154 12.30 -8.92 -18.32
CA GLU A 154 11.73 -7.60 -18.59
C GLU A 154 12.29 -6.54 -17.64
N LYS A 155 12.63 -5.36 -18.16
CA LYS A 155 13.12 -4.24 -17.34
C LYS A 155 12.05 -3.84 -16.33
N GLN A 156 12.37 -3.96 -15.04
CA GLN A 156 11.55 -3.44 -13.96
C GLN A 156 12.09 -2.10 -13.50
N GLN A 157 11.25 -1.08 -13.55
CA GLN A 157 11.61 0.21 -12.99
C GLN A 157 11.46 0.15 -11.47
N LYS A 158 12.60 0.19 -10.76
CA LYS A 158 12.60 0.37 -9.30
C LYS A 158 12.10 1.77 -8.96
N CYS A 159 11.27 1.85 -7.93
CA CYS A 159 10.76 3.10 -7.39
C CYS A 159 10.60 3.01 -5.87
N TRP A 160 10.20 4.12 -5.27
CA TRP A 160 9.91 4.22 -3.85
C TRP A 160 8.45 4.58 -3.63
N LEU A 161 7.79 3.89 -2.72
CA LEU A 161 6.41 4.12 -2.32
C LEU A 161 6.38 4.74 -0.92
N LEU A 162 5.94 5.98 -0.83
CA LEU A 162 5.77 6.70 0.43
C LEU A 162 4.33 6.52 0.93
N PRO A 163 4.11 5.97 2.13
CA PRO A 163 2.78 5.95 2.74
C PRO A 163 2.23 7.37 2.89
N VAL A 164 0.96 7.56 2.55
CA VAL A 164 0.26 8.84 2.69
C VAL A 164 -1.10 8.61 3.33
N VAL A 165 -1.67 9.67 3.92
CA VAL A 165 -3.10 9.69 4.26
C VAL A 165 -3.95 9.57 2.99
N GLN A 166 -5.19 9.14 3.13
CA GLN A 166 -6.14 9.13 2.02
C GLN A 166 -6.15 10.50 1.31
N PRO A 167 -5.97 10.54 -0.02
CA PRO A 167 -6.02 11.78 -0.78
C PRO A 167 -7.36 12.52 -0.57
N LYS A 168 -7.33 13.85 -0.53
CA LYS A 168 -8.53 14.67 -0.27
C LYS A 168 -9.58 14.57 -1.37
N ASP A 169 -9.14 14.26 -2.58
CA ASP A 169 -9.94 14.06 -3.80
C ASP A 169 -10.37 12.60 -3.99
N PHE A 170 -10.05 11.70 -3.06
CA PHE A 170 -10.56 10.35 -3.07
C PHE A 170 -11.93 10.28 -2.37
N HIS A 171 -12.93 9.85 -3.13
CA HIS A 171 -14.30 9.65 -2.66
C HIS A 171 -14.74 8.20 -2.90
N CYS A 172 -15.25 7.55 -1.86
CA CYS A 172 -15.86 6.23 -1.96
C CYS A 172 -17.28 6.33 -1.38
N LEU A 173 -18.28 6.27 -2.27
CA LEU A 173 -19.69 6.32 -1.89
C LEU A 173 -20.23 4.89 -1.88
N SER A 174 -20.78 4.46 -0.74
CA SER A 174 -21.42 3.16 -0.60
C SER A 174 -22.89 3.23 -0.98
N GLY A 175 -23.41 2.15 -1.57
CA GLY A 175 -24.83 2.01 -1.90
C GLY A 175 -25.32 0.59 -1.68
N LYS A 176 -26.65 0.41 -1.67
CA LYS A 176 -27.26 -0.92 -1.55
C LYS A 176 -27.27 -1.60 -2.92
N TYR A 177 -26.86 -2.87 -2.96
CA TYR A 177 -26.98 -3.68 -4.17
C TYR A 177 -28.45 -3.75 -4.62
N GLY A 178 -28.71 -3.43 -5.90
CA GLY A 178 -30.04 -3.35 -6.47
C GLY A 178 -30.82 -2.07 -6.19
N GLY A 179 -30.28 -1.13 -5.40
CA GLY A 179 -30.92 0.17 -5.11
C GLY A 179 -30.26 1.36 -5.82
N LEU A 180 -29.42 1.11 -6.83
CA LEU A 180 -28.75 2.17 -7.58
C LEU A 180 -29.73 2.71 -8.63
N GLY A 181 -30.19 3.96 -8.46
CA GLY A 181 -31.20 4.58 -9.32
C GLY A 181 -32.55 4.80 -8.65
N ASP A 182 -32.76 4.26 -7.45
CA ASP A 182 -33.88 4.62 -6.58
C ASP A 182 -33.58 5.96 -5.92
N ALA A 183 -33.65 7.04 -6.71
CA ALA A 183 -33.80 8.36 -6.15
C ALA A 183 -35.18 8.38 -5.47
N ASN A 184 -35.18 8.22 -4.15
CA ASN A 184 -36.24 8.86 -3.38
C ASN A 184 -35.96 10.35 -3.51
N ASP A 185 -36.70 10.99 -4.42
CA ASP A 185 -36.96 12.42 -4.36
C ASP A 185 -37.66 12.71 -3.02
N ASP A 186 -36.88 13.08 -2.00
CA ASP A 186 -37.37 13.70 -0.77
C ASP A 186 -36.66 15.05 -0.56
#